data_AF-A0A392SXX0-F1
#
_entry.id   AF-A0A392SXX0-F1
#
_cell.length_a   1.000
_cell.length_b   1.000
_cell.length_c   1.000
_cell.angle_alpha   90.00
_cell.angle_beta   90.00
_cell.angle_gamma   90.00
#
_symmetry.space_group_name_H-M   'P 1'
#
loop_
_entity.id
_entity.type
_entity.pdbx_description
1 polymer ?
#
loop_
_entity_poly.entity_id
_entity_poly.type
_entity_poly.pdbx_seq_one_letter_code
_entity_poly.pdbx_strand_id
1 'polypeptide(L)'
;RVLGQDVLDGVKFGFDNVVDQFKVLNPRLELNTERLSMLKRVENGQLVIPPEYAHMAKDEEEDEHEGGEKGQEEEGHGESDS
;
A
#
# COMPACT_ATOMS: atom_id res chain seq x y z
N ARG A 1 13.81 15.82 6.26
CA ARG A 1 12.64 15.39 7.05
C ARG A 1 12.15 14.11 6.37
N VAL A 2 12.74 12.95 6.71
CA VAL A 2 12.63 11.69 5.93
C VAL A 2 12.02 10.55 6.76
N LEU A 3 12.18 10.61 8.09
CA LEU A 3 11.69 9.60 9.05
C LEU A 3 10.19 9.29 8.95
N GLY A 4 9.35 10.27 8.59
CA GLY A 4 7.90 10.06 8.47
C GLY A 4 7.54 9.17 7.28
N GLN A 5 8.15 9.43 6.12
CA GLN A 5 7.91 8.65 4.91
C GLN A 5 8.47 7.23 5.06
N ASP A 6 9.69 7.09 5.59
CA ASP A 6 10.31 5.78 5.81
C ASP A 6 9.45 4.87 6.71
N VAL A 7 8.78 5.46 7.71
CA VAL A 7 7.87 4.73 8.59
C VAL A 7 6.61 4.29 7.84
N LEU A 8 6.00 5.18 7.03
CA LEU A 8 4.82 4.83 6.23
C LEU A 8 5.13 3.73 5.22
N ASP A 9 6.25 3.84 4.51
CA ASP A 9 6.71 2.85 3.54
C ASP A 9 6.96 1.49 4.21
N GLY A 10 7.59 1.50 5.39
CA GLY A 10 7.83 0.29 6.17
C GLY A 10 6.53 -0.40 6.61
N VAL A 11 5.50 0.38 7.00
CA VAL A 11 4.19 -0.18 7.38
C VAL A 11 3.47 -0.75 6.15
N LYS A 12 3.47 -0.04 5.01
CA LYS A 12 2.90 -0.52 3.75
C LYS A 12 3.55 -1.84 3.32
N PHE A 13 4.88 -1.88 3.32
CA PHE A 13 5.63 -3.10 3.00
C PHE A 13 5.26 -4.26 3.93
N GLY A 14 5.18 -4.01 5.25
CA GLY A 14 4.81 -5.03 6.23
C GLY A 14 3.43 -5.61 5.97
N PHE A 15 2.46 -4.77 5.64
CA PHE A 15 1.10 -5.18 5.29
C PHE A 15 1.07 -6.05 4.02
N ASP A 16 1.69 -5.57 2.94
CA ASP A 16 1.74 -6.28 1.65
C ASP A 16 2.39 -7.67 1.82
N ASN A 17 3.50 -7.74 2.56
CA ASN A 17 4.19 -9.00 2.84
C ASN A 17 3.34 -9.99 3.65
N VAL A 18 2.56 -9.52 4.64
CA VAL A 18 1.65 -10.40 5.40
C VAL A 18 0.54 -10.94 4.49
N VAL A 19 -0.05 -10.09 3.64
CA VAL A 19 -1.07 -10.49 2.67
C VAL A 19 -0.53 -11.58 1.74
N ASP A 20 0.67 -11.40 1.21
CA ASP A 20 1.28 -12.37 0.30
C ASP A 20 1.64 -13.68 1.00
N GLN A 21 2.16 -13.64 2.22
CA GLN A 21 2.36 -14.85 3.02
C GLN A 21 1.03 -15.58 3.26
N PHE A 22 -0.06 -14.85 3.51
CA PHE A 22 -1.37 -15.46 3.72
C PHE A 22 -1.90 -16.17 2.47
N LYS A 23 -1.70 -15.58 1.28
CA LYS A 23 -2.03 -16.21 -0.01
C LYS A 23 -1.21 -17.49 -0.22
N VAL A 24 0.09 -17.46 0.06
CA VAL A 24 0.98 -18.64 -0.06
C VAL A 24 0.54 -19.78 0.85
N LEU A 25 0.20 -19.47 2.11
CA LEU A 25 -0.22 -20.47 3.10
C LEU A 25 -1.63 -21.01 2.85
N ASN A 26 -2.47 -20.25 2.13
CA ASN A 26 -3.87 -20.60 1.87
C ASN A 26 -4.21 -20.58 0.37
N PRO A 27 -3.60 -21.44 -0.47
CA PRO A 27 -3.70 -21.34 -1.93
C PRO A 27 -5.09 -21.65 -2.50
N ARG A 28 -6.04 -22.09 -1.67
CA ARG A 28 -7.43 -22.38 -2.05
C ARG A 28 -8.40 -21.26 -1.66
N LEU A 29 -7.92 -20.24 -0.95
CA LEU A 29 -8.73 -19.13 -0.50
C LEU A 29 -8.39 -17.90 -1.35
N GLU A 30 -9.37 -17.38 -2.08
CA GLU A 30 -9.25 -16.08 -2.73
C GLU A 30 -9.51 -14.99 -1.70
N LEU A 31 -8.47 -14.20 -1.40
CA LEU A 31 -8.58 -13.04 -0.51
C LEU A 31 -8.99 -11.82 -1.32
N ASN A 32 -10.08 -11.16 -0.94
CA ASN A 32 -10.39 -9.82 -1.43
C ASN A 32 -9.76 -8.79 -0.50
N THR A 33 -8.81 -8.00 -1.02
CA THR A 33 -8.12 -6.93 -0.29
C THR A 33 -8.49 -5.53 -0.76
N GLU A 34 -9.39 -5.38 -1.73
CA GLU A 34 -9.68 -4.11 -2.44
C GLU A 34 -10.19 -2.98 -1.54
N ARG A 35 -10.75 -3.31 -0.37
CA ARG A 35 -11.31 -2.30 0.56
C ARG A 35 -10.57 -2.21 1.89
N LEU A 36 -9.44 -2.91 2.02
CA LEU A 36 -8.60 -2.80 3.20
C LEU A 36 -7.92 -1.43 3.20
N SER A 37 -7.91 -0.77 4.35
CA SER A 37 -7.16 0.46 4.58
C SER A 37 -6.59 0.41 6.01
N MET A 38 -5.48 1.09 6.23
CA MET A 38 -4.84 1.15 7.54
C MET A 38 -5.72 1.80 8.61
N LEU A 39 -6.64 2.69 8.20
CA LEU A 39 -7.57 3.37 9.11
C LEU A 39 -8.83 2.55 9.40
N LYS A 40 -9.13 1.50 8.62
CA LYS A 40 -10.32 0.67 8.81
C LYS A 40 -10.01 -0.46 9.80
N ARG A 41 -10.94 -0.70 10.73
CA ARG A 41 -10.93 -1.89 11.59
C ARG A 41 -12.16 -2.76 11.34
N VAL A 42 -12.11 -4.00 11.80
CA VAL A 42 -13.27 -4.90 11.76
C VAL A 42 -14.14 -4.67 12.99
N GLU A 43 -15.39 -4.27 12.78
CA GLU A 43 -16.44 -4.25 13.81
C GLU A 43 -17.64 -5.05 13.31
N ASN A 44 -18.09 -6.04 14.09
CA ASN A 44 -19.25 -6.87 13.74
C ASN A 44 -19.18 -7.48 12.33
N GLY A 45 -17.97 -7.83 11.87
CA GLY A 45 -17.74 -8.40 10.54
C GLY A 45 -17.73 -7.38 9.39
N GLN A 46 -17.79 -6.08 9.68
CA GLN A 46 -17.72 -5.01 8.69
C GLN A 46 -16.45 -4.18 8.87
N LEU A 47 -15.92 -3.67 7.76
CA LEU A 47 -14.83 -2.71 7.78
C LEU A 47 -15.39 -1.32 8.06
N VAL A 48 -14.97 -0.71 9.16
CA VAL A 48 -15.42 0.62 9.58
C VAL A 48 -14.24 1.52 9.89
N ILE A 49 -14.37 2.81 9.59
CA ILE A 49 -13.41 3.83 10.01
C ILE A 49 -13.80 4.23 11.44
N PRO A 50 -12.92 4.05 12.44
CA PRO A 50 -13.21 4.50 13.79
C PRO A 50 -13.40 6.03 13.82
N PRO A 51 -14.28 6.55 14.69
CA PRO A 51 -14.55 8.00 14.78
C PRO A 51 -13.29 8.84 14.97
N GLU A 52 -12.29 8.30 15.67
CA GLU A 52 -11.01 8.98 15.91
C GLU A 52 -10.22 9.25 14.63
N TYR A 53 -10.41 8.41 13.60
CA TYR A 53 -9.71 8.50 12.31
C TYR A 53 -10.58 9.06 11.17
N ALA A 54 -11.84 9.41 11.44
CA ALA A 54 -12.78 9.90 10.42
C ALA A 54 -12.30 11.17 9.69
N HIS A 55 -11.45 11.96 10.33
CA HIS A 55 -10.85 13.15 9.72
C HIS A 55 -9.69 12.82 8.77
N MET A 56 -8.93 11.74 9.04
CA MET A 56 -7.79 11.30 8.22
C MET A 56 -8.22 10.45 7.01
N ALA A 57 -9.40 9.82 7.09
CA ALA A 57 -9.90 8.98 6.01
C ALA A 57 -10.23 9.75 4.72
N LYS A 58 -10.47 11.07 4.82
CA LYS A 58 -10.65 11.92 3.63
C LYS A 58 -9.34 12.15 2.89
N ASP A 59 -8.24 12.22 3.64
CA ASP A 59 -6.91 12.46 3.10
C ASP A 59 -6.35 11.17 2.44
N GLU A 60 -6.63 9.98 2.99
CA GLU A 60 -6.23 8.70 2.36
C GLU A 60 -6.84 8.49 0.96
N GLU A 61 -8.11 8.84 0.74
CA GLU A 61 -8.75 8.65 -0.58
C GLU A 61 -8.29 9.70 -1.61
N GLU A 62 -7.70 10.81 -1.18
CA GLU A 62 -7.08 11.82 -2.07
C GLU A 62 -5.65 11.42 -2.46
N ASP A 63 -4.86 10.82 -1.56
CA ASP A 63 -3.49 10.36 -1.81
C ASP A 63 -3.42 9.08 -2.69
N GLU A 64 -4.47 8.27 -2.74
CA GLU A 64 -4.58 7.11 -3.67
C GLU A 64 -4.61 7.52 -5.16
N HIS A 65 -4.79 8.82 -5.46
CA HIS A 65 -4.80 9.35 -6.82
C HIS A 65 -3.46 9.93 -7.30
N GLU A 66 -2.43 10.05 -6.46
CA GLU A 66 -1.10 10.54 -6.88
C GLU A 66 -0.14 9.44 -7.37
N GLY A 67 -0.66 8.26 -7.72
CA GLY A 67 0.09 7.18 -8.38
C GLY A 67 0.28 7.33 -9.89
N GLY A 68 0.08 8.53 -10.46
CA GLY A 68 0.10 8.79 -11.90
C GLY A 68 1.38 9.43 -12.43
N GLU A 69 2.18 8.63 -13.15
CA GLU A 69 3.21 9.01 -14.15
C GLU A 69 4.43 9.85 -13.71
N LYS A 70 5.55 9.15 -13.46
CA LYS A 70 6.87 9.45 -14.08
C LYS A 70 7.51 8.09 -14.38
N GLY A 71 7.43 7.56 -15.59
CA GLY A 71 8.09 8.09 -16.78
C GLY A 71 9.11 7.02 -17.18
N GLN A 72 8.81 6.30 -18.26
CA GLN A 72 9.78 5.40 -18.90
C GLN A 72 10.99 6.23 -19.33
N GLU A 73 12.17 5.84 -18.88
CA GLU A 73 13.41 6.08 -19.62
C GLU A 73 14.17 4.75 -19.65
N GLU A 74 13.77 3.90 -20.59
CA GLU A 74 14.71 3.01 -21.25
C GLU A 74 15.49 3.85 -22.26
N GLU A 75 16.71 4.24 -21.92
CA GLU A 75 17.72 4.69 -22.88
C GLU A 75 18.97 3.83 -22.63
N GLY A 76 19.19 2.89 -23.55
CA GLY A 76 20.41 2.09 -23.63
C GLY A 76 21.61 2.89 -24.11
N HIS A 77 22.61 2.11 -24.57
CA HIS A 77 23.95 2.50 -25.04
C HIS A 77 24.95 2.63 -23.88
N GLY A 78 26.08 1.95 -23.89
CA GLY A 78 26.84 1.35 -24.98
C GLY A 78 28.29 1.36 -24.53
N GLU A 79 29.04 0.35 -24.92
CA GLU A 79 30.41 0.04 -24.50
C GLU A 79 31.40 1.22 -24.66
N SER A 80 32.36 1.35 -23.73
CA SER A 80 33.77 1.57 -24.06
C SER A 80 34.65 1.43 -22.82
N ASP A 81 35.46 0.38 -22.83
CA ASP A 81 36.74 0.32 -22.12
C ASP A 81 37.59 1.58 -22.40
N SER A 82 38.23 2.13 -21.38
CA SER A 82 39.42 2.99 -21.47
C SER A 82 40.26 2.85 -20.22
#